data_AF-A0A1Z9LRY3-F1
#
_entry.id   AF-A0A1Z9LRY3-F1
#
_cell.length_a   1.000
_cell.length_b   1.000
_cell.length_c   1.000
_cell.angle_alpha   90.00
_cell.angle_beta   90.00
_cell.angle_gamma   90.00
#
_symmetry.space_group_name_H-M   'P 1'
#
loop_
_entity.id
_entity.type
_entity.pdbx_description
1 polymer ?
#
loop_
_entity_poly.entity_id
_entity_poly.type
_entity_poly.pdbx_seq_one_letter_code
_entity_poly.pdbx_strand_id
1 'polypeptide(L)'
;SIDLAYTKPGLDALARVIEKWIHHFLSIEVSIKPMQKIEDEKWSWHLGLDSNSNNILNDLYNGLDVDEERLKQILCLFQLDTDQGFIKEINDKPVYVGLAMNENSKIQFKPQNILTNLPLSNSS
;
A
#
# COMPACT_ATOMS: atom_id res chain seq x y z
N SER A 1 -1.79 -21.43 -9.76
CA SER A 1 -1.90 -20.40 -8.70
C SER A 1 -0.81 -19.37 -8.93
N ILE A 2 -1.08 -18.09 -8.67
CA ILE A 2 -0.06 -17.02 -8.71
C ILE A 2 0.49 -16.87 -7.29
N ASP A 3 1.81 -16.84 -7.16
CA ASP A 3 2.51 -16.63 -5.89
C ASP A 3 2.84 -15.14 -5.72
N LEU A 4 2.32 -14.56 -4.63
CA LEU A 4 2.47 -13.15 -4.29
C LEU A 4 3.56 -12.91 -3.23
N ALA A 5 4.34 -13.94 -2.88
CA ALA A 5 5.44 -13.77 -1.93
C ALA A 5 6.49 -12.76 -2.43
N TYR A 6 7.20 -12.13 -1.50
CA TYR A 6 8.26 -11.18 -1.79
C TYR A 6 9.29 -11.77 -2.78
N THR A 7 9.72 -10.98 -3.77
CA THR A 7 10.57 -11.37 -4.93
C THR A 7 9.96 -12.31 -5.98
N LYS A 8 8.66 -12.64 -5.88
CA LYS A 8 7.99 -13.47 -6.90
C LYS A 8 7.37 -12.63 -8.01
N PRO A 9 7.31 -13.15 -9.25
CA PRO A 9 6.73 -12.45 -10.40
C PRO A 9 5.28 -11.98 -10.19
N GLY A 10 4.50 -12.67 -9.34
CA GLY A 10 3.11 -12.29 -9.06
C GLY A 10 3.00 -10.97 -8.31
N LEU A 11 3.92 -10.70 -7.39
CA LEU A 11 3.94 -9.47 -6.61
C LEU A 11 4.31 -8.27 -7.48
N ASP A 12 5.31 -8.44 -8.35
CA ASP A 12 5.67 -7.44 -9.37
C ASP A 12 4.52 -7.18 -10.34
N ALA A 13 3.84 -8.23 -10.80
CA ALA A 13 2.68 -8.10 -11.69
C ALA A 13 1.53 -7.33 -11.01
N LEU A 14 1.25 -7.60 -9.72
CA LEU A 14 0.26 -6.86 -8.96
C LEU A 14 0.65 -5.38 -8.84
N ALA A 15 1.93 -5.06 -8.56
CA ALA A 15 2.41 -3.69 -8.55
C ALA A 15 2.13 -2.98 -9.89
N ARG A 16 2.45 -3.61 -11.03
CA ARG A 16 2.17 -3.06 -12.37
C ARG A 16 0.67 -2.87 -12.64
N VAL A 17 -0.18 -3.76 -12.15
CA VAL A 17 -1.65 -3.61 -12.26
C VAL A 17 -2.13 -2.40 -11.47
N ILE A 18 -1.60 -2.20 -10.26
CA ILE A 18 -1.97 -1.05 -9.43
C ILE A 18 -1.51 0.27 -10.07
N GLU A 19 -0.29 0.33 -10.60
CA GLU A 19 0.20 1.51 -11.34
C GLU A 19 -0.74 1.87 -12.50
N LYS A 20 -1.11 0.87 -13.32
CA LYS A 20 -2.05 1.06 -14.44
C LYS A 20 -3.43 1.49 -13.98
N TRP A 21 -3.90 0.97 -12.86
CA TRP A 21 -5.18 1.35 -12.27
C TRP A 21 -5.19 2.83 -11.85
N ILE A 22 -4.15 3.28 -11.15
CA ILE A 22 -3.98 4.68 -10.74
C ILE A 22 -3.93 5.59 -11.97
N HIS A 23 -3.09 5.25 -12.95
CA HIS A 23 -2.98 6.03 -14.18
C HIS A 23 -4.30 6.10 -14.93
N HIS A 24 -5.04 4.99 -15.04
CA HIS A 24 -6.32 4.95 -15.75
C HIS A 24 -7.37 5.91 -15.17
N PHE A 25 -7.47 6.00 -13.84
CA PHE A 25 -8.50 6.81 -13.19
C PHE A 25 -8.06 8.23 -12.86
N LEU A 26 -6.77 8.45 -12.60
CA LEU A 26 -6.26 9.72 -12.10
C LEU A 26 -5.34 10.42 -13.10
N SER A 27 -4.91 9.75 -14.18
CA SER A 27 -3.91 10.25 -15.14
C SER A 27 -2.57 10.60 -14.49
N ILE A 28 -2.25 9.97 -13.36
CA ILE A 28 -1.01 10.15 -12.60
C ILE A 28 -0.10 8.96 -12.84
N GLU A 29 1.16 9.25 -13.15
CA GLU A 29 2.21 8.23 -13.21
C GLU A 29 2.80 8.02 -11.82
N VAL A 30 2.84 6.75 -11.40
CA VAL A 30 3.38 6.33 -10.10
C VAL A 30 4.29 5.14 -10.28
N SER A 31 5.25 4.98 -9.37
CA SER A 31 6.09 3.81 -9.24
C SER A 31 5.71 3.02 -7.99
N ILE A 32 5.44 1.73 -8.14
CA ILE A 32 5.15 0.82 -7.04
C ILE A 32 6.24 -0.25 -6.95
N LYS A 33 6.90 -0.29 -5.79
CA LYS A 33 8.00 -1.21 -5.48
C LYS A 33 7.58 -2.17 -4.37
N PRO A 34 7.67 -3.50 -4.56
CA PRO A 34 7.44 -4.43 -3.48
C PRO A 34 8.44 -4.28 -2.34
N MET A 35 7.97 -4.49 -1.11
CA MET A 35 8.75 -4.41 0.11
C MET A 35 8.58 -5.67 0.97
N GLN A 36 9.59 -5.96 1.79
CA GLN A 36 9.50 -7.01 2.81
C GLN A 36 9.00 -6.48 4.15
N LYS A 37 9.36 -5.24 4.50
CA LYS A 37 9.05 -4.55 5.75
C LYS A 37 9.12 -3.04 5.55
N ILE A 38 8.51 -2.28 6.45
CA ILE A 38 8.67 -0.83 6.54
C ILE A 38 9.79 -0.55 7.57
N GLU A 39 10.88 0.08 7.13
CA GLU A 39 11.95 0.58 8.00
C GLU A 39 12.06 2.09 7.81
N ASP A 40 11.04 2.81 8.27
CA ASP A 40 10.93 4.25 8.09
C ASP A 40 10.48 4.91 9.40
N GLU A 41 11.45 5.47 10.13
CA GLU A 41 11.21 6.24 11.35
C GLU A 41 10.38 7.51 11.11
N LYS A 42 10.20 7.90 9.85
CA LYS A 42 9.48 9.11 9.42
C LYS A 42 8.21 8.77 8.65
N TRP A 43 7.67 7.55 8.77
CA TRP A 43 6.41 7.10 8.15
C TRP A 43 5.32 8.16 8.34
N SER A 44 4.81 8.70 7.23
CA SER A 44 3.79 9.76 7.23
C SER A 44 2.46 9.37 6.60
N TRP A 45 2.43 8.34 5.75
CA TRP A 45 1.19 7.92 5.09
C TRP A 45 1.17 6.45 4.74
N HIS A 46 -0.02 5.86 4.76
CA HIS A 46 -0.27 4.52 4.25
C HIS A 46 -1.69 4.37 3.72
N LEU A 47 -1.92 3.27 3.01
CA LEU A 47 -3.25 2.84 2.58
C LEU A 47 -3.36 1.32 2.56
N GLY A 48 -4.53 0.81 2.98
CA GLY A 48 -4.87 -0.59 2.84
C GLY A 48 -5.66 -0.88 1.56
N LEU A 49 -5.27 -1.93 0.85
CA LEU A 49 -6.02 -2.52 -0.27
C LEU A 49 -7.16 -3.43 0.19
N ASP A 50 -7.27 -3.68 1.49
CA ASP A 50 -8.41 -4.29 2.15
C ASP A 50 -8.57 -3.72 3.57
N SER A 51 -9.62 -4.13 4.29
CA SER A 51 -9.87 -3.63 5.64
C SER A 51 -8.85 -4.12 6.68
N ASN A 52 -8.34 -5.34 6.55
CA ASN A 52 -7.40 -5.91 7.52
C ASN A 52 -6.04 -5.22 7.39
N SER A 53 -5.53 -5.05 6.17
CA SER A 53 -4.27 -4.32 5.96
C SER A 53 -4.38 -2.87 6.46
N ASN A 54 -5.53 -2.23 6.24
CA ASN A 54 -5.75 -0.86 6.71
C ASN A 54 -5.70 -0.77 8.25
N ASN A 55 -6.35 -1.71 8.94
CA ASN A 55 -6.35 -1.75 10.40
C ASN A 55 -4.95 -2.05 10.96
N ILE A 56 -4.23 -3.02 10.39
CA ILE A 56 -2.88 -3.36 10.84
C ILE A 56 -1.93 -2.17 10.65
N LEU A 57 -1.96 -1.52 9.47
CA LEU A 57 -1.11 -0.36 9.20
C LEU A 57 -1.48 0.84 10.08
N ASN A 58 -2.77 1.04 10.40
CA ASN A 58 -3.20 2.06 11.36
C ASN A 58 -2.63 1.81 12.76
N ASP A 59 -2.69 0.57 13.25
CA ASP A 59 -2.16 0.24 14.57
C ASP A 59 -0.65 0.51 14.64
N LEU A 60 0.10 0.05 13.64
CA LEU A 60 1.54 0.29 13.53
C LEU A 60 1.87 1.79 13.44
N TYR A 61 1.13 2.55 12.63
CA TYR A 61 1.30 3.99 12.49
C TYR A 61 1.06 4.73 13.82
N ASN A 62 0.09 4.29 14.61
CA ASN A 62 -0.20 4.85 15.93
C ASN A 62 0.76 4.35 17.04
N GLY A 63 1.77 3.54 16.68
CA GLY A 63 2.73 2.97 17.64
C GLY A 63 2.13 1.92 18.57
N LEU A 64 1.04 1.27 18.16
CA LEU A 64 0.46 0.16 18.90
C LEU A 64 1.20 -1.14 18.57
N ASP A 65 1.35 -2.00 19.58
CA ASP A 65 1.89 -3.34 19.38
C ASP A 65 0.91 -4.19 18.55
N VAL A 66 1.42 -4.80 17.49
CA VAL A 66 0.69 -5.76 16.66
C VAL A 66 1.40 -7.10 16.80
N ASP A 67 0.65 -8.13 17.22
CA ASP A 67 1.19 -9.47 17.39
C ASP A 67 1.63 -10.10 16.05
N GLU A 68 2.48 -11.13 16.15
CA GLU A 68 3.02 -11.80 14.97
C GLU A 68 1.95 -12.51 14.13
N GLU A 69 0.85 -12.97 14.71
CA GLU A 69 -0.21 -13.66 13.96
C GLU A 69 -0.95 -12.67 13.06
N ARG A 70 -1.24 -11.47 13.56
CA ARG A 70 -1.80 -10.36 12.78
C ARG A 70 -0.80 -9.87 11.74
N LEU A 71 0.49 -9.73 12.07
CA LEU A 71 1.49 -9.33 11.07
C LEU A 71 1.61 -10.34 9.92
N LYS A 72 1.51 -11.65 10.19
CA LYS A 72 1.47 -12.71 9.17
C LYS A 72 0.27 -12.63 8.23
N GLN A 73 -0.77 -11.88 8.58
CA GLN A 73 -1.89 -11.63 7.68
C GLN A 73 -1.52 -10.70 6.53
N ILE A 74 -0.49 -9.86 6.67
CA ILE A 74 0.02 -9.04 5.56
C ILE A 74 0.67 -9.97 4.53
N LEU A 75 0.08 -10.01 3.34
CA LEU A 75 0.56 -10.82 2.22
C LEU A 75 1.44 -10.01 1.27
N CYS A 76 1.14 -8.72 1.12
CA CYS A 76 1.89 -7.83 0.24
C CYS A 76 2.10 -6.49 0.93
N LEU A 77 3.29 -5.93 0.74
CA LEU A 77 3.62 -4.57 1.11
C LEU A 77 4.32 -3.91 -0.07
N PHE A 78 3.97 -2.66 -0.35
CA PHE A 78 4.59 -1.86 -1.39
C PHE A 78 4.93 -0.46 -0.92
N GLN A 79 5.95 0.13 -1.54
CA GLN A 79 6.22 1.56 -1.54
C GLN A 79 5.66 2.16 -2.83
N LEU A 80 4.80 3.17 -2.71
CA LEU A 80 4.24 3.93 -3.82
C LEU A 80 4.87 5.33 -3.83
N ASP A 81 5.36 5.74 -4.99
CA ASP A 81 6.04 7.02 -5.21
C ASP A 81 5.57 7.68 -6.53
N THR A 82 5.75 8.98 -6.67
CA THR A 82 5.41 9.73 -7.90
C THR A 82 6.31 10.95 -8.10
N ASP A 83 6.74 11.17 -9.35
CA ASP A 83 7.54 12.34 -9.73
C ASP A 83 6.73 13.65 -9.74
N GLN A 84 5.39 13.57 -9.69
CA GLN A 84 4.51 14.74 -9.59
C GLN A 84 4.43 15.30 -8.16
N GLY A 85 4.99 14.58 -7.18
CA GLY A 85 4.89 14.88 -5.75
C GLY A 85 3.51 14.54 -5.16
N PHE A 86 3.49 14.31 -3.85
CA PHE A 86 2.25 14.22 -3.07
C PHE A 86 1.86 15.60 -2.51
N ILE A 87 0.74 15.69 -1.77
CA ILE A 87 0.43 16.90 -1.00
C ILE A 87 1.63 17.30 -0.11
N LYS A 88 1.79 18.62 0.11
CA LYS A 88 2.92 19.18 0.88
C LYS A 88 3.02 18.59 2.29
N GLU A 89 1.91 18.22 2.89
CA GLU A 89 1.83 17.61 4.23
C GLU A 89 2.65 16.31 4.33
N ILE A 90 2.85 15.60 3.21
CA ILE A 90 3.62 14.36 3.15
C ILE A 90 5.10 14.61 2.83
N ASN A 91 5.48 15.84 2.48
CA ASN A 91 6.87 16.26 2.22
C ASN A 91 7.62 15.32 1.26
N ASP A 92 6.98 14.93 0.15
CA ASP A 92 7.55 14.02 -0.86
C ASP A 92 7.98 12.65 -0.31
N LYS A 93 7.42 12.23 0.83
CA LYS A 93 7.63 10.90 1.38
C LYS A 93 6.79 9.86 0.62
N PRO A 94 7.27 8.62 0.55
CA PRO A 94 6.51 7.56 -0.08
C PRO A 94 5.23 7.22 0.69
N VAL A 95 4.29 6.63 -0.03
CA VAL A 95 3.07 6.07 0.53
C VAL A 95 3.21 4.55 0.66
N TYR A 96 3.01 4.00 1.85
CA TYR A 96 3.04 2.55 2.04
C TYR A 96 1.68 1.91 1.75
N VAL A 97 1.69 0.82 0.98
CA VAL A 97 0.48 0.14 0.53
C VAL A 97 0.48 -1.31 1.01
N GLY A 98 -0.55 -1.72 1.75
CA GLY A 98 -0.67 -3.10 2.25
C GLY A 98 -1.82 -3.88 1.62
N LEU A 99 -1.65 -5.19 1.52
CA LEU A 99 -2.73 -6.16 1.28
C LEU A 99 -2.60 -7.30 2.29
N ALA A 100 -3.71 -7.69 2.89
CA ALA A 100 -3.79 -8.72 3.89
C ALA A 100 -4.96 -9.68 3.64
N MET A 101 -4.87 -10.84 4.26
CA MET A 101 -5.98 -11.78 4.40
C MET A 101 -6.68 -11.59 5.74
N ASN A 102 -7.95 -12.00 5.83
CA ASN A 102 -8.61 -12.16 7.11
C ASN A 102 -8.21 -13.49 7.80
N GLU A 103 -8.75 -13.72 9.00
CA GLU A 103 -8.54 -14.95 9.80
C GLU A 103 -8.91 -16.25 9.04
N ASN A 104 -9.79 -16.16 8.04
CA ASN A 104 -10.19 -17.29 7.19
C ASN A 104 -9.29 -17.47 5.96
N SER A 105 -8.12 -16.82 5.92
CA SER A 105 -7.18 -16.83 4.80
C SER A 105 -7.79 -16.36 3.47
N LYS A 106 -8.74 -15.41 3.53
CA LYS A 106 -9.37 -14.81 2.35
C LYS A 106 -8.99 -13.34 2.21
N ILE A 107 -8.69 -12.94 0.97
CA ILE A 107 -8.47 -11.54 0.60
C ILE A 107 -9.79 -10.92 0.16
N GLN A 108 -10.09 -9.71 0.65
CA GLN A 108 -11.17 -8.87 0.12
C GLN A 108 -10.58 -7.61 -0.49
N PHE A 109 -10.12 -7.71 -1.74
CA PHE A 109 -9.43 -6.64 -2.46
C PHE A 109 -10.37 -5.47 -2.78
N LYS A 110 -9.95 -4.24 -2.44
CA LYS A 110 -10.68 -2.98 -2.59
C LYS A 110 -9.79 -1.93 -3.29
N PRO A 111 -9.62 -2.01 -4.62
CA PRO A 111 -8.73 -1.10 -5.37
C PRO A 111 -9.22 0.36 -5.33
N GLN A 112 -10.50 0.58 -5.08
CA GLN A 112 -11.07 1.92 -4.92
C GLN A 112 -10.45 2.71 -3.77
N ASN A 113 -9.93 2.03 -2.74
CA ASN A 113 -9.27 2.69 -1.59
C ASN A 113 -8.07 3.52 -2.03
N ILE A 114 -7.37 3.08 -3.08
CA ILE A 114 -6.23 3.82 -3.65
C ILE A 114 -6.73 5.15 -4.21
N LEU A 115 -7.82 5.12 -4.97
CA LEU A 115 -8.35 6.31 -5.66
C LEU A 115 -8.89 7.33 -4.66
N THR A 116 -9.43 6.89 -3.53
CA THR A 116 -10.04 7.78 -2.53
C THR A 116 -9.05 8.30 -1.50
N ASN A 117 -7.96 7.58 -1.23
CA ASN A 117 -7.06 7.85 -0.11
C ASN A 117 -5.63 8.21 -0.55
N LEU A 118 -5.37 8.27 -1.86
CA LEU A 118 -4.10 8.80 -2.36
C LEU A 118 -3.99 10.29 -2.02
N PRO A 119 -2.89 10.71 -1.40
CA PRO A 119 -2.72 12.07 -0.93
C PRO A 119 -2.18 12.96 -2.04
N LEU A 120 -3.03 13.22 -3.03
CA LEU A 120 -2.68 13.97 -4.23
C LEU A 120 -2.80 15.47 -3.98
N SER A 121 -1.80 16.25 -4.42
CA SER A 121 -1.90 17.69 -4.47
C SER A 121 -3.11 18.06 -5.34
N ASN A 122 -4.10 18.75 -4.75
CA ASN A 122 -5.13 19.41 -5.55
C ASN A 122 -4.40 20.41 -6.43
N SER A 123 -4.23 20.05 -7.71
CA SER A 123 -3.77 20.97 -8.73
C SER A 123 -4.89 21.99 -8.94
N SER A 124 -4.80 23.10 -8.22
CA SER A 124 -5.54 24.33 -8.49
C SER A 124 -4.59 25.37 -9.05
#